data_AF-A0A925EDX4-F1
#
_entry.id   AF-A0A925EDX4-F1
#
_cell.length_a   1.000
_cell.length_b   1.000
_cell.length_c   1.000
_cell.angle_alpha   90.00
_cell.angle_beta   90.00
_cell.angle_gamma   90.00
#
_symmetry.space_group_name_H-M   'P 1'
#
loop_
_entity.id
_entity.type
_entity.pdbx_description
1 polymer ?
#
loop_
_entity_poly.entity_id
_entity_poly.type
_entity_poly.pdbx_seq_one_letter_code
_entity_poly.pdbx_strand_id
1 'polypeptide(L)'
;MGMLKEFKDFAMRGNIIDLAVAVVIGGAFGGVVTGLTESLIMPLISMVLGKDGISGISFTAGGTVFPVGKFLQAVINFILIAFVLFLIIKVMNAMKKKEQSAPAATPEEIILLREIRDGLKK
;
A
#
# COMPACT_ATOMS: atom_id res chain seq x y z
N MET A 1 -30.02 -1.09 -26.96
CA MET A 1 -29.92 -0.84 -25.50
C MET A 1 -29.33 0.56 -25.32
N GLY A 2 -29.65 1.27 -24.25
CA GLY A 2 -29.10 2.62 -24.03
C GLY A 2 -27.68 2.55 -23.45
N MET A 3 -26.80 3.48 -23.84
CA MET A 3 -25.40 3.60 -23.40
C MET A 3 -25.23 3.50 -21.87
N LEU A 4 -26.18 4.03 -21.10
CA LEU A 4 -26.21 3.92 -19.63
C LEU A 4 -26.31 2.48 -19.11
N LYS A 5 -27.05 1.62 -19.81
CA LYS A 5 -27.21 0.22 -19.45
C LYS A 5 -25.94 -0.57 -19.78
N GLU A 6 -25.33 -0.29 -20.92
CA GLU A 6 -24.04 -0.86 -21.34
C GLU A 6 -22.89 -0.43 -20.42
N PHE A 7 -22.86 0.84 -20.00
CA PHE A 7 -21.90 1.33 -19.02
C PHE A 7 -22.08 0.68 -17.64
N LYS A 8 -23.32 0.53 -17.17
CA LYS A 8 -23.59 -0.19 -15.92
C LYS A 8 -23.13 -1.64 -16.00
N ASP A 9 -23.46 -2.35 -17.08
CA ASP A 9 -23.05 -3.75 -17.26
C ASP A 9 -21.53 -3.91 -17.40
N PHE A 10 -20.85 -2.91 -17.97
CA PHE A 10 -19.39 -2.83 -17.98
C PHE A 10 -18.81 -2.58 -16.58
N ALA A 11 -19.30 -1.56 -15.87
CA ALA A 11 -18.82 -1.17 -14.55
C ALA A 11 -19.10 -2.24 -13.48
N MET A 12 -20.18 -3.01 -13.62
CA MET A 12 -20.58 -4.07 -12.69
C MET A 12 -19.78 -5.37 -12.86
N ARG A 13 -18.82 -5.43 -13.80
CA ARG A 13 -17.90 -6.56 -13.88
C ARG A 13 -17.03 -6.57 -12.62
N GLY A 14 -17.15 -7.60 -11.78
CA GLY A 14 -16.46 -7.68 -10.47
C GLY A 14 -14.96 -7.36 -10.54
N ASN A 15 -14.26 -7.90 -11.54
CA ASN A 15 -12.83 -7.64 -11.74
C ASN A 15 -12.48 -6.15 -12.00
N ILE A 16 -13.40 -5.36 -12.56
CA ILE A 16 -13.19 -3.92 -12.81
C ILE A 16 -13.40 -3.11 -11.53
N ILE A 17 -14.42 -3.46 -10.74
CA ILE A 17 -14.69 -2.80 -9.46
C ILE A 17 -13.52 -3.02 -8.50
N ASP A 18 -13.06 -4.27 -8.35
CA ASP A 18 -11.96 -4.61 -7.45
C ASP A 18 -10.66 -3.89 -7.86
N LEU A 19 -10.37 -3.83 -9.17
CA LEU A 19 -9.23 -3.09 -9.69
C LEU A 19 -9.36 -1.59 -9.42
N ALA A 20 -10.53 -0.99 -9.66
CA ALA A 20 -10.77 0.43 -9.43
C ALA A 20 -10.59 0.79 -7.95
N VAL A 21 -11.13 -0.03 -7.05
CA VAL A 21 -10.99 0.13 -5.60
C VAL A 21 -9.52 0.01 -5.20
N ALA A 22 -8.78 -0.98 -5.73
CA ALA A 22 -7.36 -1.15 -5.43
C ALA A 22 -6.53 0.07 -5.86
N VAL A 23 -6.78 0.65 -7.04
CA VAL A 23 -6.08 1.83 -7.54
C VAL A 23 -6.38 3.07 -6.69
N VAL A 24 -7.66 3.29 -6.34
CA VAL A 24 -8.08 4.44 -5.53
C VAL A 24 -7.48 4.35 -4.12
N ILE A 25 -7.56 3.18 -3.49
CA ILE A 25 -6.98 2.96 -2.16
C ILE A 25 -5.46 3.11 -2.23
N GLY A 26 -4.80 2.52 -3.23
CA GLY A 26 -3.35 2.63 -3.41
C GLY A 26 -2.87 4.08 -3.55
N GLY A 27 -3.58 4.88 -4.35
CA GLY A 27 -3.29 6.32 -4.50
C GLY A 27 -3.51 7.10 -3.20
N ALA A 28 -4.64 6.89 -2.52
CA ALA A 28 -4.95 7.54 -1.25
C ALA A 28 -3.91 7.19 -0.16
N PHE A 29 -3.46 5.94 -0.12
CA PHE A 29 -2.47 5.47 0.84
C PHE A 29 -1.11 6.15 0.64
N GLY A 30 -0.66 6.27 -0.62
CA GLY A 30 0.55 7.03 -0.95
C GLY A 30 0.48 8.48 -0.46
N GLY A 31 -0.70 9.10 -0.55
CA GLY A 31 -0.96 10.43 0.00
C GLY A 31 -0.81 10.51 1.53
N VAL A 32 -1.35 9.54 2.27
CA VAL A 32 -1.19 9.49 3.74
C VAL A 32 0.27 9.39 4.14
N VAL A 33 1.03 8.52 3.46
CA VAL A 33 2.45 8.36 3.80
C VAL A 33 3.27 9.59 3.41
N THR A 34 2.98 10.19 2.25
CA THR A 34 3.62 11.46 1.84
C THR A 34 3.31 12.57 2.83
N GLY A 35 2.05 12.68 3.29
CA GLY A 35 1.67 13.63 4.33
C GLY A 35 2.45 13.42 5.62
N LEU A 36 2.66 12.18 6.04
CA LEU A 36 3.45 11.85 7.23
C LEU A 36 4.92 12.25 7.08
N THR A 37 5.54 11.95 5.93
CA THR A 37 6.95 12.24 5.69
C THR A 37 7.21 13.73 5.57
N GLU A 38 6.36 14.45 4.83
CA GLU A 38 6.47 15.90 4.66
C GLU A 38 6.12 16.67 5.93
N SER A 39 5.14 16.21 6.71
CA SER A 39 4.66 16.96 7.88
C SER A 39 5.41 16.65 9.17
N LEU A 40 6.00 15.45 9.31
CA LEU A 40 6.71 15.06 10.53
C LEU A 40 8.20 14.80 10.29
N ILE A 41 8.53 13.96 9.30
CA ILE A 41 9.91 13.49 9.12
C ILE A 41 10.82 14.60 8.57
N MET A 42 10.38 15.32 7.54
CA MET A 42 11.16 16.39 6.91
C MET A 42 11.46 17.56 7.87
N PRO A 43 10.49 18.05 8.69
CA PRO A 43 10.77 19.01 9.75
C PRO A 43 11.80 18.52 10.78
N LEU A 44 11.76 17.24 11.16
CA LEU A 44 12.75 16.67 12.08
C LEU A 44 14.14 16.59 11.45
N ILE A 45 14.23 16.18 10.18
CA ILE A 45 15.50 16.13 9.44
C ILE A 45 16.08 17.54 9.26
N SER A 46 15.26 18.53 8.92
CA SER A 46 15.68 19.94 8.78
C SER A 46 16.04 20.58 10.11
N MET A 47 15.44 20.17 11.24
CA MET A 47 15.88 20.60 12.56
C MET A 47 17.34 20.20 12.85
N VAL A 48 17.78 19.04 12.39
CA VAL A 48 19.14 18.52 12.60
C VAL A 48 20.13 19.05 11.57
N LEU A 49 19.72 19.16 10.30
CA LEU A 49 20.59 19.55 9.17
C LEU A 49 20.55 21.04 8.83
N GLY A 50 19.70 21.84 9.51
CA GLY A 50 19.53 23.27 9.26
C GLY A 50 18.33 23.60 8.37
N LYS A 51 18.04 24.90 8.23
CA LYS A 51 16.80 25.45 7.64
C LYS A 51 16.48 24.96 6.21
N ASP A 52 17.50 24.61 5.43
CA ASP A 52 17.33 24.08 4.06
C ASP A 52 17.35 22.54 3.99
N GLY A 53 17.61 21.87 5.11
CA GLY A 53 17.64 20.42 5.24
C GLY A 53 18.48 19.73 4.16
N ILE A 54 17.97 18.59 3.67
CA ILE A 54 18.59 17.84 2.57
C ILE A 54 18.36 18.56 1.24
N SER A 55 17.25 19.27 1.07
CA SER A 55 16.89 19.99 -0.15
C SER A 55 17.85 21.12 -0.53
N GLY A 56 18.57 21.69 0.43
CA GLY A 56 19.56 22.76 0.21
C GLY A 56 20.85 22.28 -0.45
N ILE A 57 21.11 20.98 -0.47
CA ILE A 57 22.32 20.42 -1.08
C ILE A 57 22.23 20.62 -2.59
N SER A 58 23.08 21.49 -3.11
CA SER A 58 23.22 21.71 -4.55
C SER A 58 24.68 21.88 -4.91
N PHE A 59 25.06 21.43 -6.11
CA PHE A 59 26.37 21.74 -6.67
C PHE A 59 26.18 22.60 -7.91
N THR A 60 27.10 23.54 -8.12
CA THR A 60 27.10 24.38 -9.31
C THR A 60 28.27 23.97 -10.19
N ALA A 61 27.99 23.64 -11.45
CA ALA A 61 29.01 23.32 -12.44
C ALA A 61 28.68 24.08 -13.74
N GLY A 62 29.65 24.86 -14.24
CA GLY A 62 29.51 25.60 -15.50
C GLY A 62 28.39 26.66 -15.52
N GLY A 63 28.02 27.21 -14.36
CA GLY A 63 26.93 28.20 -14.23
C GLY A 63 25.53 27.60 -14.06
N THR A 64 25.40 26.27 -14.07
CA THR A 64 24.13 25.56 -13.84
C THR A 64 24.08 24.96 -12.44
N VAL A 65 22.96 25.15 -11.75
CA VAL A 65 22.71 24.62 -10.40
C VAL A 65 22.08 23.22 -10.52
N PHE A 66 22.70 22.23 -9.88
CA PHE A 66 22.21 20.86 -9.79
C PHE A 66 21.65 20.60 -8.38
N PRO A 67 20.31 20.48 -8.21
CA PRO A 67 19.67 20.34 -6.90
C PRO A 67 19.68 18.88 -6.42
N VAL A 68 20.87 18.33 -6.15
CA VAL A 68 21.06 16.94 -5.68
C VAL A 68 20.26 16.65 -4.41
N GLY A 69 20.07 17.66 -3.56
CA GLY A 69 19.27 17.60 -2.36
C GLY A 69 17.83 17.20 -2.60
N LYS A 70 17.20 17.71 -3.66
CA LYS A 70 15.83 17.32 -4.03
C LYS A 70 15.73 15.87 -4.46
N PHE A 71 16.75 15.38 -5.17
CA PHE A 71 16.83 13.97 -5.54
C PHE A 71 16.98 13.08 -4.30
N LEU A 72 17.91 13.43 -3.40
CA LEU A 72 18.14 12.69 -2.16
C LEU A 72 16.89 12.66 -1.26
N GLN A 73 16.17 13.79 -1.19
CA GLN A 73 14.86 13.88 -0.53
C GLN A 73 13.85 12.91 -1.14
N ALA A 74 13.75 12.83 -2.47
CA ALA A 74 12.83 11.90 -3.14
C ALA A 74 13.17 10.44 -2.83
N VAL A 75 14.47 10.09 -2.82
CA VAL A 75 14.93 8.74 -2.44
C VAL A 75 14.55 8.41 -1.01
N ILE A 76 14.74 9.34 -0.06
CA ILE A 76 14.36 9.15 1.33
C ILE A 76 12.85 8.96 1.46
N ASN A 77 12.05 9.79 0.78
CA ASN A 77 10.60 9.65 0.81
C ASN A 77 10.16 8.28 0.27
N PHE A 78 10.76 7.82 -0.83
CA PHE A 78 10.49 6.49 -1.39
C PHE A 78 10.81 5.36 -0.38
N ILE A 79 11.97 5.42 0.28
CA ILE A 79 12.36 4.43 1.30
C ILE A 79 11.38 4.46 2.47
N LEU A 80 10.96 5.64 2.92
CA LEU A 80 9.97 5.77 4.01
C LEU A 80 8.60 5.21 3.61
N ILE A 81 8.13 5.48 2.39
CA ILE A 81 6.88 4.90 1.87
C ILE A 81 6.96 3.38 1.87
N ALA A 82 8.05 2.82 1.34
CA ALA A 82 8.28 1.39 1.33
C ALA A 82 8.34 0.80 2.75
N PHE A 83 8.99 1.49 3.69
CA PHE A 83 9.11 1.06 5.08
C PHE A 83 7.76 1.07 5.82
N VAL A 84 6.97 2.12 5.64
CA VAL A 84 5.62 2.20 6.24
C VAL A 84 4.71 1.12 5.66
N LEU A 85 4.72 0.91 4.34
CA LEU A 85 3.99 -0.19 3.69
C LEU A 85 4.42 -1.56 4.27
N PHE A 86 5.72 -1.77 4.42
CA PHE A 86 6.26 -3.00 5.01
C PHE A 86 5.75 -3.20 6.46
N LEU A 87 5.77 -2.16 7.29
CA LEU A 87 5.25 -2.25 8.67
C LEU A 87 3.78 -2.65 8.70
N ILE A 88 2.97 -2.08 7.81
CA ILE A 88 1.53 -2.35 7.76
C ILE A 88 1.27 -3.78 7.28
N ILE A 89 1.95 -4.22 6.23
CA ILE A 89 1.88 -5.62 5.76
C ILE A 89 2.34 -6.57 6.87
N LYS A 90 3.41 -6.22 7.60
CA LYS A 90 3.90 -7.02 8.74
C LYS A 90 2.86 -7.12 9.86
N VAL A 91 2.19 -6.02 10.20
CA VAL A 91 1.10 -6.01 11.21
C VAL A 91 -0.09 -6.85 10.74
N MET A 92 -0.53 -6.69 9.50
CA MET A 92 -1.61 -7.50 8.93
C MET A 92 -1.27 -8.99 8.91
N ASN A 93 -0.05 -9.35 8.50
CA ASN A 93 0.41 -10.74 8.51
C ASN A 93 0.54 -11.30 9.94
N ALA A 94 0.96 -10.48 10.90
CA ALA A 94 1.01 -10.87 12.30
C ALA A 94 -0.39 -11.11 12.90
N MET A 95 -1.39 -10.30 12.52
CA MET A 95 -2.78 -10.49 12.94
C MET A 95 -3.41 -11.74 12.32
N LYS A 96 -3.23 -11.97 11.01
CA LYS A 96 -3.69 -13.20 10.34
C LYS A 96 -3.07 -14.46 10.96
N LYS A 97 -1.78 -14.40 11.32
CA LYS A 97 -1.10 -15.50 12.02
C LYS A 97 -1.71 -15.78 13.40
N LYS A 98 -2.30 -14.76 14.05
CA LYS A 98 -2.95 -14.89 15.36
C LYS A 98 -4.37 -15.45 15.26
N GLU A 99 -5.13 -15.10 14.22
CA GLU A 99 -6.44 -15.71 13.94
C GLU A 99 -6.35 -17.21 13.60
N GLN A 100 -5.26 -17.67 12.99
CA GLN A 100 -5.05 -19.09 12.70
C GLN A 100 -4.76 -19.95 13.96
N SER A 101 -4.70 -19.34 15.14
CA SER A 101 -4.55 -20.03 16.44
C SER A 101 -5.88 -20.32 17.14
N ALA A 102 -7.00 -19.77 16.65
CA ALA A 102 -8.29 -20.38 16.88
C ALA A 102 -8.49 -21.44 15.78
N PRO A 103 -8.88 -22.69 16.09
CA PRO A 103 -9.32 -23.60 15.04
C PRO A 103 -10.49 -22.91 14.34
N ALA A 104 -10.23 -22.39 13.13
CA ALA A 104 -11.29 -21.92 12.26
C ALA A 104 -12.30 -23.06 12.19
N ALA A 105 -13.54 -22.80 12.59
CA ALA A 105 -14.63 -23.75 12.43
C ALA A 105 -14.55 -24.21 10.98
N THR A 106 -14.26 -25.50 10.77
CA THR A 106 -14.12 -26.06 9.42
C THR A 106 -15.36 -25.66 8.65
N PRO A 107 -15.23 -24.93 7.52
CA PRO A 107 -16.37 -24.56 6.70
C PRO A 107 -17.27 -25.77 6.47
N GLU A 108 -18.59 -25.60 6.54
CA GLU A 108 -19.55 -26.71 6.39
C GLU A 108 -19.32 -27.49 5.10
N GLU A 109 -18.90 -26.82 4.02
CA GLU A 109 -18.51 -27.45 2.76
C GLU A 109 -17.36 -28.46 2.92
N ILE A 110 -16.37 -28.17 3.77
CA ILE A 110 -15.26 -29.10 4.05
C ILE A 110 -15.74 -30.26 4.92
N ILE A 111 -16.74 -30.06 5.77
CA ILE A 111 -17.39 -31.11 6.55
C ILE A 111 -18.18 -32.04 5.62
N LEU A 112 -19.03 -31.48 4.76
CA LEU A 112 -19.79 -32.22 3.75
C LEU A 112 -18.87 -33.00 2.81
N LEU A 113 -17.77 -32.40 2.35
CA LEU A 113 -16.78 -33.09 1.52
C LEU A 113 -16.07 -34.24 2.26
N ARG A 114 -15.86 -34.11 3.59
CA ARG A 114 -15.33 -35.22 4.40
C ARG A 114 -16.34 -36.34 4.55
N GLU A 115 -17.60 -36.02 4.81
CA GLU A 115 -18.68 -37.00 4.89
C GLU A 115 -18.88 -37.74 3.56
N ILE A 116 -18.85 -37.03 2.43
CA ILE A 116 -18.91 -37.62 1.09
C ILE A 116 -17.72 -38.56 0.85
N ARG A 117 -16.48 -38.11 1.17
CA ARG A 117 -15.27 -38.93 1.02
C ARG A 117 -15.36 -40.22 1.85
N ASP A 118 -15.82 -40.11 3.09
CA ASP A 118 -15.89 -41.25 4.01
C ASP A 118 -17.05 -42.19 3.65
N GLY A 119 -18.13 -41.67 3.06
CA GLY A 119 -19.22 -42.43 2.45
C GLY A 119 -18.80 -43.21 1.18
N LEU A 120 -17.86 -42.68 0.39
CA LEU A 120 -17.32 -43.34 -0.82
C LEU A 120 -16.24 -44.39 -0.53
N LYS A 121 -15.69 -44.43 0.69
CA LYS A 121 -14.71 -45.44 1.12
C LYS A 121 -15.33 -46.73 1.65
N LYS A 122 -16.65 -46.76 1.83
CA LYS A 122 -17.42 -47.99 2.06
C LYS A 122 -17.91 -48.56 0.74
#